data_AF-A0A0M7AEB9-F1
#
_entry.id   AF-A0A0M7AEB9-F1
#
_cell.length_a   1.000
_cell.length_b   1.000
_cell.length_c   1.000
_cell.angle_alpha   90.00
_cell.angle_beta   90.00
_cell.angle_gamma   90.00
#
_symmetry.space_group_name_H-M   'P 1'
#
loop_
_entity.id
_entity.type
_entity.pdbx_description
1 polymer ?
#
loop_
_entity_poly.entity_id
_entity_poly.type
_entity_poly.pdbx_seq_one_letter_code
_entity_poly.pdbx_strand_id
1 'polypeptide(L)'
;MSNKKRPDKLQNVDVSSTPALRNRSSAESSGATNLWLDEFTERMTHPGPEEEEFFERRRQLNLGAGIDENGNLVTSNSKPKE
;
A
#
# COMPACT_ATOMS: atom_id res chain seq x y z
N MET A 1 -12.09 -47.00 -6.73
CA MET A 1 -13.16 -46.32 -5.96
C MET A 1 -12.54 -45.98 -4.60
N SER A 2 -12.05 -44.74 -4.40
CA SER A 2 -12.80 -43.62 -3.77
C SER A 2 -13.28 -43.99 -2.36
N ASN A 3 -12.90 -43.32 -1.26
CA ASN A 3 -12.66 -41.88 -1.10
C ASN A 3 -11.63 -41.58 0.01
N LYS A 4 -10.68 -40.69 -0.29
CA LYS A 4 -9.82 -40.05 0.69
C LYS A 4 -10.69 -39.05 1.47
N LYS A 5 -10.86 -39.29 2.78
CA LYS A 5 -11.62 -38.42 3.69
C LYS A 5 -11.08 -36.99 3.58
N ARG A 6 -11.91 -36.06 3.08
CA ARG A 6 -11.62 -34.63 3.12
C ARG A 6 -11.73 -34.19 4.58
N PRO A 7 -10.77 -33.45 5.15
CA PRO A 7 -10.97 -32.88 6.48
C PRO A 7 -12.10 -31.87 6.43
N ASP A 8 -13.05 -32.04 7.35
CA ASP A 8 -14.25 -31.26 7.50
C ASP A 8 -13.94 -29.78 7.76
N LYS A 9 -14.68 -28.92 7.03
CA LYS A 9 -15.02 -27.52 7.34
C LYS A 9 -13.95 -26.67 8.01
N LEU A 10 -13.40 -25.73 7.21
CA LEU A 10 -12.88 -24.46 7.72
C LEU A 10 -13.91 -23.88 8.68
N GLN A 11 -13.52 -23.81 9.94
CA GLN A 11 -14.30 -23.16 10.99
C GLN A 11 -14.45 -21.71 10.57
N ASN A 12 -15.70 -21.24 10.47
CA ASN A 12 -16.00 -19.83 10.30
C ASN A 12 -15.32 -19.10 11.44
N VAL A 13 -14.20 -18.44 11.15
CA VAL A 13 -13.59 -17.48 12.05
C VAL A 13 -14.60 -16.38 12.24
N ASP A 14 -15.20 -16.37 13.43
CA ASP A 14 -16.03 -15.28 13.91
C ASP A 14 -15.16 -14.02 13.94
N VAL A 15 -15.28 -13.22 12.88
CA VAL A 15 -14.54 -11.96 12.72
C VAL A 15 -15.06 -10.87 13.68
N SER A 16 -16.00 -11.18 14.57
CA SER A 16 -16.58 -10.18 15.49
C SER A 16 -15.67 -9.79 16.67
N SER A 17 -14.44 -10.31 16.74
CA SER A 17 -13.41 -9.82 17.66
C SER A 17 -12.16 -9.35 16.93
N THR A 18 -12.36 -8.48 15.94
CA THR A 18 -11.40 -7.39 15.73
C THR A 18 -12.05 -6.17 16.35
N PRO A 19 -11.45 -5.49 17.34
CA PRO A 19 -11.84 -4.12 17.61
C PRO A 19 -11.53 -3.38 16.32
N ALA A 20 -12.57 -3.19 15.51
CA ALA A 20 -12.58 -2.22 14.47
C ALA A 20 -12.03 -0.95 15.12
N LEU A 21 -10.81 -0.60 14.77
CA LEU A 21 -10.32 0.76 14.80
C LEU A 21 -11.21 1.53 13.82
N ARG A 22 -12.48 1.69 14.21
CA ARG A 22 -13.40 2.64 13.65
C ARG A 22 -12.90 3.96 14.19
N ASN A 23 -11.87 4.47 13.51
CA ASN A 23 -11.36 5.80 13.73
C ASN A 23 -12.57 6.74 13.72
N ARG A 24 -12.94 7.25 14.88
CA ARG A 24 -13.80 8.41 14.98
C ARG A 24 -12.95 9.58 14.47
N SER A 25 -12.92 9.78 13.16
CA SER A 25 -12.62 11.11 12.62
C SER A 25 -13.92 11.88 12.65
N SER A 26 -14.21 12.49 13.79
CA SER A 26 -15.35 13.40 13.96
C SER A 26 -14.80 14.67 14.58
N ALA A 27 -14.31 15.57 13.70
CA ALA A 27 -13.68 16.85 14.01
C ALA A 27 -12.36 16.68 14.81
N GLU A 28 -11.29 17.42 14.57
CA GLU A 28 -11.26 18.88 14.55
C GLU A 28 -10.16 19.36 13.59
N SER A 29 -10.54 20.12 12.56
CA SER A 29 -9.60 20.97 11.82
C SER A 29 -9.12 22.06 12.77
N SER A 30 -8.14 21.74 13.60
CA SER A 30 -7.42 22.72 14.41
C SER A 30 -6.23 23.23 13.61
N GLY A 31 -5.78 24.47 13.86
CA GLY A 31 -4.57 24.99 13.20
C GLY A 31 -3.34 24.08 13.42
N ALA A 32 -3.27 23.41 14.58
CA ALA A 32 -2.21 22.45 14.89
C ALA A 32 -2.26 21.17 14.02
N THR A 33 -3.46 20.66 13.69
CA THR A 33 -3.58 19.48 12.81
C THR A 33 -3.15 19.80 11.38
N ASN A 34 -3.39 21.02 10.90
CA ASN A 34 -2.95 21.42 9.55
C ASN A 34 -1.44 21.61 9.49
N LEU A 35 -0.84 22.28 10.48
CA LEU A 35 0.63 22.44 10.53
C LEU A 35 1.36 21.10 10.59
N TRP A 36 0.83 20.15 11.36
CA TRP A 36 1.37 18.80 11.40
C TRP A 36 1.24 18.06 10.06
N LEU A 37 0.09 18.21 9.38
CA LEU A 37 -0.11 17.62 8.04
C LEU A 37 0.82 18.23 6.99
N ASP A 38 1.06 19.54 7.05
CA ASP A 38 1.98 20.22 6.14
C ASP A 38 3.42 19.71 6.34
N GLU A 39 3.89 19.66 7.60
CA GLU A 39 5.22 19.15 7.93
C GLU A 39 5.38 17.66 7.57
N PHE A 40 4.34 16.86 7.80
CA PHE A 40 4.31 15.47 7.38
C PHE A 40 4.38 15.36 5.85
N THR A 41 3.56 16.13 5.13
CA THR A 41 3.53 16.11 3.66
C THR A 41 4.88 16.52 3.09
N GLU A 42 5.48 17.59 3.61
CA GLU A 42 6.81 18.07 3.20
C GLU A 42 7.86 16.97 3.35
N ARG A 43 7.90 16.28 4.50
CA ARG A 43 8.81 15.16 4.73
C ARG A 43 8.59 13.99 3.78
N MET A 44 7.34 13.67 3.44
CA MET A 44 7.03 12.55 2.54
C MET A 44 7.27 12.88 1.06
N THR A 45 7.46 14.17 0.71
CA THR A 45 7.76 14.59 -0.67
C THR A 45 9.13 14.13 -1.14
N HIS A 46 10.09 13.99 -0.22
CA HIS A 46 11.47 13.66 -0.53
C HIS A 46 11.87 12.36 0.16
N PRO A 47 12.42 11.39 -0.58
CA PRO A 47 12.92 10.16 0.04
C PRO A 47 14.08 10.48 0.98
N GLY A 48 14.17 9.76 2.10
CA GLY A 48 15.37 9.76 2.93
C GLY A 48 16.54 9.01 2.26
N PRO A 49 17.77 9.09 2.80
CA PRO A 49 18.95 8.44 2.22
C PRO A 49 18.79 6.92 2.03
N GLU A 50 18.20 6.22 3.01
CA GLU A 50 17.93 4.77 2.89
C GLU A 50 16.88 4.46 1.83
N GLU A 51 15.89 5.34 1.68
CA GLU A 51 14.84 5.20 0.68
C GLU A 51 15.39 5.46 -0.72
N GLU A 52 16.30 6.42 -0.89
CA GLU A 52 17.01 6.66 -2.14
C GLU A 52 17.76 5.41 -2.60
N GLU A 53 18.58 4.80 -1.74
CA GLU A 53 19.31 3.55 -2.06
C GLU A 53 18.34 2.41 -2.41
N PHE A 54 17.23 2.30 -1.68
CA PHE A 54 16.20 1.32 -1.94
C PHE A 54 15.54 1.52 -3.32
N PHE A 55 15.20 2.76 -3.67
CA PHE A 55 14.62 3.08 -4.97
C PHE A 55 15.63 2.92 -6.10
N GLU A 56 16.90 3.28 -5.91
CA GLU A 56 17.97 3.03 -6.87
C GLU A 56 18.12 1.55 -7.20
N ARG A 57 18.18 0.70 -6.17
CA ARG A 57 18.25 -0.75 -6.35
C ARG A 57 17.06 -1.28 -7.13
N ARG A 58 15.85 -0.78 -6.87
CA ARG A 58 14.65 -1.18 -7.61
C ARG A 58 14.64 -0.72 -9.06
N ARG A 59 15.15 0.49 -9.34
CA ARG A 59 15.33 0.99 -10.71
C ARG A 59 16.31 0.10 -11.48
N GLN A 60 17.44 -0.27 -10.87
CA GLN A 60 18.42 -1.17 -11.49
C GLN A 60 17.84 -2.55 -11.80
N LEU A 61 16.94 -3.06 -10.95
CA LEU A 61 16.31 -4.36 -11.15
C LEU A 61 15.09 -4.32 -12.08
N ASN A 62 14.73 -3.17 -12.65
CA ASN A 62 13.47 -2.99 -13.38
C ASN A 62 12.26 -3.52 -12.59
N LEU A 63 12.20 -3.15 -11.30
CA LEU A 63 11.09 -3.47 -10.39
C LEU A 63 10.21 -2.24 -10.05
N GLY A 64 10.41 -1.12 -10.76
CA GLY A 64 9.56 0.06 -10.65
C GLY A 64 8.21 -0.12 -11.33
N ALA A 65 7.18 0.49 -10.76
CA ALA A 65 5.86 0.68 -11.37
C ALA A 65 5.48 2.16 -11.28
N GLY A 66 4.83 2.68 -12.31
CA GLY A 66 4.39 4.06 -12.42
C GLY A 66 3.01 4.15 -13.06
N ILE A 67 2.41 5.33 -13.00
CA ILE A 67 1.17 5.64 -13.69
C ILE A 67 1.53 6.57 -14.85
N ASP A 68 1.10 6.24 -16.06
CA ASP A 68 1.29 7.11 -17.24
C ASP A 68 0.31 8.30 -17.23
N GLU A 69 0.45 9.20 -18.20
CA GLU A 69 -0.41 10.39 -18.37
C GLU A 69 -1.90 10.05 -18.54
N ASN A 70 -2.22 8.82 -18.95
CA ASN A 70 -3.58 8.34 -19.17
C ASN A 70 -4.14 7.58 -17.94
N GLY A 71 -3.36 7.47 -16.86
CA GLY A 71 -3.77 6.73 -15.67
C GLY A 71 -3.50 5.23 -15.73
N ASN A 72 -2.77 4.73 -16.72
CA ASN A 72 -2.46 3.30 -16.84
C ASN A 72 -1.24 2.92 -16.00
N LEU A 73 -1.28 1.72 -15.43
CA LEU A 73 -0.14 1.13 -14.72
C LEU A 73 0.95 0.69 -15.72
N VAL A 74 2.11 1.34 -15.63
CA VAL A 74 3.33 0.99 -16.35
C VAL A 74 4.26 0.29 -15.39
N THR A 75 4.84 -0.83 -15.81
CA THR A 75 5.90 -1.49 -15.03
C THR A 75 7.20 -1.44 -15.81
N SER A 76 8.32 -1.42 -15.13
CA SER A 76 9.64 -1.38 -15.80
C SER A 76 9.93 -2.64 -16.63
N ASN A 77 9.17 -3.72 -16.43
CA ASN A 77 9.19 -4.91 -17.28
C ASN A 77 8.10 -4.95 -18.37
N SER A 78 7.18 -3.97 -18.42
CA SER A 78 6.21 -3.91 -19.52
C SER A 78 6.93 -3.47 -20.78
N LYS A 79 7.21 -4.41 -21.68
CA LYS A 79 7.54 -4.08 -23.06
C LYS A 79 6.42 -3.18 -23.62
N PRO A 80 6.75 -2.13 -24.39
CA PRO A 80 5.72 -1.39 -25.11
C PRO A 80 4.91 -2.39 -25.93
N LYS A 81 3.58 -2.30 -25.87
CA LYS A 81 2.75 -2.99 -26.85
C LYS A 81 2.93 -2.26 -28.17
N GLU A 82 3.62 -2.89 -29.12
CA GLU A 82 3.55 -2.54 -30.55
C GLU A 82 2.11 -2.66 -31.07
#